data_AF-A0A960IMM0-F1
#
_entry.id   AF-A0A960IMM0-F1
#
_cell.length_a   1.000
_cell.length_b   1.000
_cell.length_c   1.000
_cell.angle_alpha   90.00
_cell.angle_beta   90.00
_cell.angle_gamma   90.00
#
_symmetry.space_group_name_H-M   'P 1'
#
loop_
_entity.id
_entity.type
_entity.pdbx_description
1 polymer ?
#
loop_
_entity_poly.entity_id
_entity_poly.type
_entity_poly.pdbx_seq_one_letter_code
_entity_poly.pdbx_strand_id
1 'polypeptide(L)'
;HGDYDTQTHGLGFAHYLWSDDHVATPDIYTYRTPAGTDFLPVSAPASQRVCSPTSAQYTIDLLQFQAFSEQVTLSTSGAPPGAITSFSVNPVTPPGSSLLTVNTTAVPASSTSFQVIGTSSPSAIVHSTQVQLTVDVGVPTAPTLVAPADGAVELPLKPVLSWSPILATTGYGLEVATDPGFTNVVISETALGDTTYQPASNLVPDTTYYWRTTADNSCGTSSASAVRNFTTGIPRVLLVDDDNNDPDVLPTYLALLTTMSINNEVWDTASGEPTLGDLTNYEAVVWFSGDKFCSATSPCAGPQTAAETALGQFLEAGGCAFISSQDYLWDMGGSGHNTATPFMANYLGLASAISDNGDYTSVDGRNVY
;
A
#
# COMPACT_ATOMS: atom_id res chain seq x y z
N HIS A 1 53.09 -14.87 -6.32
CA HIS A 1 52.71 -16.24 -6.73
C HIS A 1 51.53 -16.60 -5.86
N GLY A 2 50.31 -16.36 -6.35
CA GLY A 2 49.09 -16.90 -5.73
C GLY A 2 48.86 -18.26 -6.34
N ASP A 3 48.98 -19.30 -5.54
CA ASP A 3 48.77 -20.68 -5.92
C ASP A 3 47.32 -21.06 -5.58
N TYR A 4 46.71 -21.91 -6.42
CA TYR A 4 45.32 -22.38 -6.47
C TYR A 4 44.35 -21.62 -7.39
N ASP A 5 44.64 -21.66 -8.70
CA ASP A 5 43.62 -21.48 -9.74
C ASP A 5 42.75 -22.75 -9.82
N THR A 6 41.54 -22.73 -9.27
CA THR A 6 40.53 -23.75 -9.63
C THR A 6 39.69 -23.23 -10.78
N GLN A 7 40.00 -23.72 -11.98
CA GLN A 7 39.19 -23.48 -13.17
C GLN A 7 38.05 -24.50 -13.20
N THR A 8 36.80 -24.02 -13.11
CA THR A 8 35.65 -24.85 -13.48
C THR A 8 35.17 -24.42 -14.86
N HIS A 9 35.14 -25.38 -15.79
CA HIS A 9 34.65 -25.17 -17.16
C HIS A 9 33.21 -25.70 -17.25
N GLY A 10 32.30 -24.84 -17.71
CA GLY A 10 30.92 -25.24 -18.01
C GLY A 10 30.23 -24.21 -18.91
N LEU A 11 29.51 -24.72 -19.91
CA LEU A 11 28.56 -23.96 -20.77
C LEU A 11 29.07 -22.60 -21.29
N GLY A 12 30.30 -22.53 -21.80
CA GLY A 12 30.83 -21.35 -22.48
C GLY A 12 31.41 -20.25 -21.58
N PHE A 13 31.46 -20.46 -20.26
CA PHE A 13 32.08 -19.51 -19.33
C PHE A 13 33.31 -20.12 -18.65
N ALA A 14 34.32 -19.28 -18.41
CA ALA A 14 35.34 -19.55 -17.40
C ALA A 14 34.97 -18.80 -16.12
N HIS A 15 34.87 -19.54 -15.02
CA HIS A 15 34.71 -18.99 -13.69
C HIS A 15 36.09 -18.91 -13.05
N TYR A 16 36.61 -17.69 -12.89
CA TYR A 16 37.86 -17.45 -12.19
C TYR A 16 37.56 -17.22 -10.72
N LEU A 17 38.00 -18.16 -9.88
CA LEU A 17 38.05 -18.01 -8.43
C LEU A 17 39.48 -17.64 -8.09
N TRP A 18 39.69 -16.46 -7.53
CA TRP A 18 40.97 -16.12 -6.91
C TRP A 18 40.72 -15.57 -5.51
N SER A 19 41.60 -15.98 -4.60
CA SER A 19 41.66 -15.50 -3.22
C SER A 19 42.92 -14.67 -3.10
N ASP A 20 42.79 -13.45 -2.59
CA ASP A 20 43.91 -12.62 -2.16
C ASP A 20 44.01 -12.72 -0.64
N ASP A 21 45.18 -13.11 -0.11
CA ASP A 21 45.44 -13.23 1.32
C ASP A 21 46.24 -12.05 1.89
N HIS A 22 46.40 -10.96 1.13
CA HIS A 22 47.28 -9.86 1.52
C HIS A 22 46.68 -8.89 2.59
N VAL A 23 45.42 -9.07 2.98
CA VAL A 23 44.75 -8.33 4.06
C VAL A 23 43.96 -9.30 4.93
N ALA A 24 43.79 -8.99 6.22
CA ALA A 24 43.33 -9.91 7.29
C ALA A 24 41.91 -10.53 7.12
N THR A 25 41.27 -10.32 5.97
CA THR A 25 40.00 -10.93 5.56
C THR A 25 40.21 -11.62 4.20
N PRO A 26 40.12 -12.96 4.10
CA PRO A 26 40.16 -13.63 2.81
C PRO A 26 38.91 -13.26 2.01
N ASP A 27 39.09 -12.50 0.94
CA ASP A 27 38.02 -12.13 0.01
C ASP A 27 37.99 -13.12 -1.16
N ILE A 28 36.81 -13.67 -1.47
CA ILE A 28 36.59 -14.47 -2.69
C ILE A 28 36.04 -13.53 -3.76
N TYR A 29 36.82 -13.32 -4.81
CA TYR A 29 36.37 -12.59 -5.99
C TYR A 29 35.96 -13.57 -7.09
N THR A 30 34.78 -13.38 -7.67
CA THR A 30 34.33 -14.14 -8.84
C THR A 30 34.30 -13.23 -10.06
N TYR A 31 35.08 -13.59 -11.08
CA TYR A 31 35.00 -12.95 -12.40
C TYR A 31 34.41 -13.93 -13.41
N ARG A 32 33.35 -13.49 -14.09
CA ARG A 32 32.73 -14.23 -15.18
C ARG A 32 33.30 -13.68 -16.49
N THR A 33 34.35 -14.31 -17.00
CA THR A 33 35.02 -13.86 -18.24
C THR A 33 34.73 -14.88 -19.34
N PRO A 34 34.16 -14.46 -20.49
CA PRO A 34 34.05 -15.34 -21.65
C PRO A 34 35.43 -15.83 -22.09
N ALA A 35 35.57 -17.14 -22.24
CA ALA A 35 36.86 -17.77 -22.54
C ALA A 35 37.25 -17.72 -24.04
N GLY A 36 36.46 -17.06 -24.90
CA GLY A 36 36.69 -17.01 -26.35
C GLY A 36 35.93 -15.87 -27.05
N THR A 37 36.05 -15.82 -28.39
CA THR A 37 35.26 -14.92 -29.25
C THR A 37 33.79 -15.32 -29.21
N ASP A 38 32.91 -14.44 -28.75
CA ASP A 38 31.47 -14.70 -28.66
C ASP A 38 30.66 -13.40 -28.82
N PHE A 39 29.34 -13.50 -28.89
CA PHE A 39 28.42 -12.36 -28.88
C PHE A 39 27.29 -12.53 -27.86
N LEU A 40 26.66 -11.43 -27.46
CA LEU A 40 25.49 -11.45 -26.59
C LEU A 40 24.40 -10.51 -27.14
N PRO A 41 23.23 -11.03 -27.54
CA PRO A 41 22.08 -10.19 -27.81
C PRO A 41 21.49 -9.64 -26.52
N VAL A 42 21.26 -8.34 -26.48
CA VAL A 42 20.56 -7.63 -25.40
C VAL A 42 19.45 -6.81 -26.01
N SER A 43 18.29 -6.76 -25.36
CA SER A 43 17.14 -5.98 -25.82
C SER A 43 16.86 -4.80 -24.89
N ALA A 44 16.48 -3.67 -25.47
CA ALA A 44 16.05 -2.48 -24.74
C ALA A 44 14.82 -1.83 -25.40
N PRO A 45 13.72 -1.59 -24.65
CA PRO A 45 13.46 -2.10 -23.30
C PRO A 45 13.19 -3.62 -23.31
N ALA A 46 13.28 -4.31 -22.17
CA ALA A 46 12.98 -5.75 -22.10
C ALA A 46 11.48 -6.07 -22.17
N SER A 47 10.62 -5.08 -21.88
CA SER A 47 9.16 -5.20 -21.96
C SER A 47 8.54 -3.94 -22.55
N GLN A 48 7.44 -4.10 -23.28
CA GLN A 48 6.60 -3.00 -23.75
C GLN A 48 5.12 -3.34 -23.64
N ARG A 49 4.31 -2.29 -23.46
CA ARG A 49 2.86 -2.32 -23.59
C ARG A 49 2.45 -1.29 -24.64
N VAL A 50 1.66 -1.67 -25.63
CA VAL A 50 1.24 -0.79 -26.72
C VAL A 50 -0.25 -0.93 -27.02
N CYS A 51 -0.87 0.16 -27.48
CA CYS A 51 -2.21 0.13 -28.03
C CYS A 51 -2.17 -0.19 -29.54
N SER A 52 -2.77 -1.31 -29.94
CA SER A 52 -2.94 -1.64 -31.35
C SER A 52 -3.74 -0.54 -32.07
N PRO A 53 -3.32 -0.08 -33.27
CA PRO A 53 -2.34 -0.69 -34.19
C PRO A 53 -0.90 -0.16 -34.06
N THR A 54 -0.55 0.52 -32.97
CA THR A 54 0.81 1.05 -32.77
C THR A 54 1.82 -0.10 -32.67
N SER A 55 2.84 -0.07 -33.53
CA SER A 55 3.92 -1.06 -33.50
C SER A 55 4.77 -0.91 -32.23
N ALA A 56 5.20 -2.04 -31.67
CA ALA A 56 6.22 -2.06 -30.62
C ALA A 56 7.62 -2.05 -31.24
N GLN A 57 8.59 -1.47 -30.52
CA GLN A 57 9.96 -1.30 -31.00
C GLN A 57 10.97 -1.65 -29.92
N TYR A 58 11.87 -2.57 -30.25
CA TYR A 58 12.94 -3.02 -29.37
C TYR A 58 14.28 -2.79 -30.05
N THR A 59 15.20 -2.09 -29.39
CA THR A 59 16.60 -2.03 -29.85
C THR A 59 17.27 -3.33 -29.43
N ILE A 60 17.82 -4.05 -30.40
CA ILE A 60 18.57 -5.29 -30.19
C ILE A 60 20.04 -4.97 -30.39
N ASP A 61 20.79 -4.86 -29.29
CA ASP A 61 22.22 -4.67 -29.29
C ASP A 61 22.92 -6.02 -29.28
N LEU A 62 23.87 -6.22 -30.19
CA LEU A 62 24.77 -7.36 -30.18
C LEU A 62 26.11 -6.91 -29.63
N LEU A 63 26.37 -7.28 -28.38
CA LEU A 63 27.67 -7.07 -27.74
C LEU A 63 28.66 -8.11 -28.26
N GLN A 64 29.94 -7.75 -28.35
CA GLN A 64 31.02 -8.66 -28.72
C GLN A 64 31.92 -9.00 -27.53
N PHE A 65 32.54 -10.17 -27.57
CA PHE A 65 33.62 -10.58 -26.69
C PHE A 65 34.86 -10.97 -27.50
N GLN A 66 36.04 -10.59 -27.02
CA GLN A 66 37.34 -10.94 -27.59
C GLN A 66 37.46 -10.68 -29.12
N ALA A 67 36.88 -9.58 -29.62
CA ALA A 67 36.88 -9.20 -31.05
C ALA A 67 36.09 -10.12 -31.99
N PHE A 68 35.06 -10.80 -31.47
CA PHE A 68 34.07 -11.49 -32.30
C PHE A 68 33.48 -10.54 -33.36
N SER A 69 33.50 -10.97 -34.63
CA SER A 69 33.15 -10.14 -35.78
C SER A 69 32.39 -10.91 -36.88
N GLU A 70 31.87 -12.10 -36.57
CA GLU A 70 31.00 -12.84 -37.50
C GLU A 70 29.67 -12.10 -37.73
N GLN A 71 29.05 -12.30 -38.88
CA GLN A 71 27.68 -11.84 -39.11
C GLN A 71 26.70 -12.69 -38.30
N VAL A 72 25.79 -12.03 -37.58
CA VAL A 72 24.73 -12.64 -36.78
C VAL A 72 23.39 -12.36 -37.45
N THR A 73 22.71 -13.41 -37.89
CA THR A 73 21.34 -13.33 -38.43
C THR A 73 20.35 -13.34 -37.27
N LEU A 74 19.48 -12.33 -37.21
CA LEU A 74 18.44 -12.19 -36.20
C LEU A 74 17.12 -12.79 -36.68
N SER A 75 16.40 -13.45 -35.77
CA SER A 75 15.06 -13.97 -35.98
C SER A 75 14.24 -13.88 -34.70
N THR A 76 12.93 -14.04 -34.80
CA THR A 76 12.03 -14.10 -33.64
C THR A 76 11.37 -15.47 -33.55
N SER A 77 11.08 -15.92 -32.33
CA SER A 77 10.35 -17.17 -32.08
C SER A 77 9.35 -16.98 -30.94
N GLY A 78 8.11 -17.40 -31.17
CA GLY A 78 7.01 -17.27 -30.19
C GLY A 78 6.35 -15.88 -30.14
N ALA A 79 6.54 -15.04 -31.16
CA ALA A 79 5.85 -13.74 -31.24
C ALA A 79 4.31 -13.91 -31.21
N PRO A 80 3.56 -12.91 -30.72
CA PRO A 80 2.10 -13.01 -30.63
C PRO A 80 1.44 -13.38 -31.97
N PRO A 81 0.40 -14.23 -31.99
CA PRO A 81 -0.33 -14.54 -33.20
C PRO A 81 -0.82 -13.28 -33.92
N GLY A 82 -0.57 -13.20 -35.23
CA GLY A 82 -0.90 -12.02 -36.05
C GLY A 82 0.16 -10.92 -36.07
N ALA A 83 1.20 -11.02 -35.24
CA ALA A 83 2.31 -10.06 -35.25
C ALA A 83 3.20 -10.26 -36.48
N ILE A 84 3.65 -9.16 -37.08
CA ILE A 84 4.66 -9.17 -38.14
C ILE A 84 5.91 -8.49 -37.61
N THR A 85 7.02 -9.23 -37.55
CA THR A 85 8.30 -8.72 -37.03
C THR A 85 9.28 -8.41 -38.16
N SER A 86 9.98 -7.28 -38.06
CA SER A 86 11.05 -6.89 -38.99
C SER A 86 12.22 -6.26 -38.25
N PHE A 87 13.43 -6.44 -38.79
CA PHE A 87 14.66 -5.85 -38.27
C PHE A 87 15.17 -4.78 -39.23
N SER A 88 15.60 -3.62 -38.74
CA SER A 88 16.14 -2.55 -39.59
C SER A 88 17.46 -2.93 -40.26
N VAL A 89 18.28 -3.75 -39.59
CA VAL A 89 19.53 -4.33 -40.10
C VAL A 89 19.54 -5.83 -39.77
N ASN A 90 19.72 -6.68 -40.77
CA ASN A 90 19.83 -8.13 -40.59
C ASN A 90 20.49 -8.77 -41.82
N PRO A 91 21.66 -9.42 -41.71
CA PRO A 91 22.43 -9.71 -40.49
C PRO A 91 23.16 -8.49 -39.91
N VAL A 92 23.58 -8.60 -38.65
CA VAL A 92 24.33 -7.57 -37.90
C VAL A 92 25.72 -8.12 -37.55
N THR A 93 26.77 -7.31 -37.70
CA THR A 93 28.13 -7.65 -37.23
C THR A 93 28.36 -7.04 -35.84
N PRO A 94 28.65 -7.84 -34.79
CA PRO A 94 29.01 -7.31 -33.48
C PRO A 94 30.35 -6.53 -33.52
N PRO A 95 30.47 -5.43 -32.75
CA PRO A 95 29.41 -4.80 -31.97
C PRO A 95 28.49 -4.01 -32.91
N GLY A 96 27.19 -4.21 -32.78
CA GLY A 96 26.22 -3.57 -33.67
C GLY A 96 24.82 -3.68 -33.12
N SER A 97 23.88 -2.98 -33.74
CA SER A 97 22.49 -2.98 -33.29
C SER A 97 21.50 -3.07 -34.45
N SER A 98 20.29 -3.51 -34.12
CA SER A 98 19.16 -3.54 -35.05
C SER A 98 17.87 -3.18 -34.31
N LEU A 99 17.00 -2.42 -34.97
CA LEU A 99 15.69 -2.10 -34.43
C LEU A 99 14.70 -3.18 -34.84
N LEU A 100 14.24 -3.98 -33.88
CA LEU A 100 13.13 -4.90 -34.05
C LEU A 100 11.82 -4.10 -33.97
N THR A 101 11.06 -4.08 -35.07
CA THR A 101 9.69 -3.55 -35.13
C THR A 101 8.71 -4.71 -35.14
N VAL A 102 7.71 -4.67 -34.26
CA VAL A 102 6.62 -5.65 -34.17
C VAL A 102 5.32 -4.94 -34.54
N ASN A 103 4.77 -5.23 -35.72
CA ASN A 103 3.47 -4.70 -36.13
C ASN A 103 2.35 -5.41 -35.37
N THR A 104 1.46 -4.64 -34.73
CA THR A 104 0.40 -5.14 -33.84
C THR A 104 -1.00 -5.04 -34.44
N THR A 105 -1.14 -4.64 -35.71
CA THR A 105 -2.43 -4.35 -36.37
C THR A 105 -3.41 -5.52 -36.32
N ALA A 106 -2.89 -6.76 -36.45
CA ALA A 106 -3.68 -7.99 -36.42
C ALA A 106 -3.50 -8.80 -35.14
N VAL A 107 -2.92 -8.19 -34.09
CA VAL A 107 -2.64 -8.86 -32.81
C VAL A 107 -3.80 -8.59 -31.85
N PRO A 108 -4.51 -9.62 -31.36
CA PRO A 108 -5.52 -9.47 -30.31
C PRO A 108 -4.91 -9.01 -28.99
N ALA A 109 -5.77 -8.52 -28.08
CA ALA A 109 -5.34 -8.18 -26.73
C ALA A 109 -4.65 -9.39 -26.06
N SER A 110 -3.39 -9.23 -25.70
CA SER A 110 -2.52 -10.34 -25.25
C SER A 110 -1.31 -9.84 -24.49
N SER A 111 -0.74 -10.67 -23.63
CA SER A 111 0.58 -10.47 -23.04
C SER A 111 1.40 -11.71 -23.32
N THR A 112 2.52 -11.55 -24.01
CA THR A 112 3.33 -12.69 -24.49
C THR A 112 4.81 -12.34 -24.42
N SER A 113 5.59 -13.27 -23.88
CA SER A 113 7.04 -13.23 -23.95
C SER A 113 7.50 -14.05 -25.15
N PHE A 114 8.44 -13.51 -25.92
CA PHE A 114 8.98 -14.17 -27.11
C PHE A 114 10.49 -13.97 -27.22
N GLN A 115 11.14 -14.85 -27.98
CA GLN A 115 12.60 -14.86 -28.10
C GLN A 115 13.05 -14.08 -29.33
N VAL A 116 14.11 -13.31 -29.18
CA VAL A 116 14.94 -12.78 -30.26
C VAL A 116 16.20 -13.61 -30.31
N ILE A 117 16.40 -14.33 -31.42
CA ILE A 117 17.46 -15.32 -31.60
C ILE A 117 18.48 -14.76 -32.58
N GLY A 118 19.74 -14.70 -32.17
CA GLY A 118 20.88 -14.43 -33.04
C GLY A 118 21.58 -15.75 -33.39
N THR A 119 21.90 -15.95 -34.67
CA THR A 119 22.69 -17.09 -35.14
C THR A 119 23.88 -16.60 -35.96
N SER A 120 25.10 -16.89 -35.51
CA SER A 120 26.32 -16.48 -36.21
C SER A 120 26.63 -17.36 -37.42
N SER A 121 27.40 -16.80 -38.36
CA SER A 121 27.97 -17.54 -39.48
C SER A 121 29.43 -17.12 -39.69
N PRO A 122 30.38 -18.08 -39.83
CA PRO A 122 30.13 -19.51 -40.07
C PRO A 122 30.03 -20.39 -38.80
N SER A 123 30.31 -19.88 -37.60
CA SER A 123 30.45 -20.75 -36.41
C SER A 123 29.13 -21.31 -35.88
N ALA A 124 27.98 -20.87 -36.40
CA ALA A 124 26.65 -21.33 -36.01
C ALA A 124 26.38 -21.19 -34.49
N ILE A 125 27.00 -20.20 -33.85
CA ILE A 125 26.76 -19.90 -32.43
C ILE A 125 25.37 -19.29 -32.31
N VAL A 126 24.57 -19.81 -31.39
CA VAL A 126 23.19 -19.37 -31.16
C VAL A 126 23.06 -18.80 -29.76
N HIS A 127 22.60 -17.56 -29.68
CA HIS A 127 22.21 -16.91 -28.43
C HIS A 127 20.86 -16.25 -28.58
N SER A 128 20.18 -16.03 -27.46
CA SER A 128 18.86 -15.41 -27.46
C SER A 128 18.68 -14.44 -26.31
N THR A 129 17.87 -13.42 -26.54
CA THR A 129 17.31 -12.57 -25.50
C THR A 129 15.80 -12.64 -25.55
N GLN A 130 15.15 -12.55 -24.40
CA GLN A 130 13.69 -12.58 -24.30
C GLN A 130 13.16 -11.15 -24.18
N VAL A 131 12.08 -10.86 -24.90
CA VAL A 131 11.31 -9.63 -24.75
C VAL A 131 9.87 -9.96 -24.40
N GLN A 132 9.21 -9.07 -23.67
CA GLN A 132 7.77 -9.16 -23.37
C GLN A 132 7.02 -8.07 -24.14
N LEU A 133 5.93 -8.46 -24.80
CA LEU A 133 5.00 -7.54 -25.44
C LEU A 133 3.59 -7.74 -24.86
N THR A 134 3.01 -6.66 -24.37
CA THR A 134 1.58 -6.59 -24.06
C THR A 134 0.90 -5.70 -25.09
N VAL A 135 -0.12 -6.21 -25.75
CA VAL A 135 -0.94 -5.48 -26.72
C VAL A 135 -2.30 -5.26 -26.09
N ASP A 136 -2.71 -4.00 -26.00
CA ASP A 136 -4.07 -3.60 -25.66
C ASP A 136 -4.85 -3.29 -26.95
N VAL A 137 -6.16 -3.56 -26.95
CA VAL A 137 -7.05 -3.28 -28.08
C VAL A 137 -8.24 -2.48 -27.58
N GLY A 138 -8.25 -1.19 -27.92
CA GLY A 138 -9.24 -0.24 -27.41
C GLY A 138 -9.06 0.10 -25.93
N VAL A 139 -9.78 1.13 -25.48
CA VAL A 139 -9.84 1.49 -24.06
C VAL A 139 -10.57 0.40 -23.26
N PRO A 140 -10.34 0.29 -21.94
CA PRO A 140 -11.04 -0.69 -21.12
C PRO A 140 -12.55 -0.43 -21.08
N THR A 141 -13.31 -1.40 -20.61
CA THR A 141 -14.73 -1.17 -20.27
C THR A 141 -14.86 -0.29 -19.02
N ALA A 142 -16.02 0.33 -18.83
CA ALA A 142 -16.32 1.04 -17.57
C ALA A 142 -16.30 0.06 -16.38
N PRO A 143 -15.69 0.42 -15.23
CA PRO A 143 -15.77 -0.40 -14.02
C PRO A 143 -17.21 -0.54 -13.51
N THR A 144 -17.48 -1.64 -12.80
CA THR A 144 -18.75 -1.83 -12.08
C THR A 144 -18.52 -1.66 -10.58
N LEU A 145 -19.19 -0.69 -9.96
CA LEU A 145 -19.07 -0.41 -8.54
C LEU A 145 -19.72 -1.52 -7.70
N VAL A 146 -19.09 -1.92 -6.59
CA VAL A 146 -19.51 -3.04 -5.74
C VAL A 146 -20.00 -2.52 -4.39
N ALA A 147 -19.14 -1.88 -3.61
CA ALA A 147 -19.48 -1.28 -2.32
C ALA A 147 -18.96 0.16 -2.23
N PRO A 148 -19.64 1.06 -1.51
CA PRO A 148 -20.94 0.86 -0.86
C PRO A 148 -22.09 0.56 -1.85
N ALA A 149 -23.17 -0.01 -1.32
CA ALA A 149 -24.42 -0.11 -2.08
C ALA A 149 -24.90 1.30 -2.45
N ASP A 150 -25.56 1.43 -3.61
CA ASP A 150 -26.07 2.73 -4.03
C ASP A 150 -27.15 3.23 -3.06
N GLY A 151 -27.01 4.46 -2.57
CA GLY A 151 -27.89 5.03 -1.56
C GLY A 151 -27.65 4.51 -0.14
N ALA A 152 -26.51 3.87 0.14
CA ALA A 152 -26.16 3.48 1.50
C ALA A 152 -26.09 4.71 2.44
N VAL A 153 -26.56 4.56 3.67
CA VAL A 153 -26.59 5.63 4.68
C VAL A 153 -25.87 5.18 5.95
N GLU A 154 -25.59 6.11 6.85
CA GLU A 154 -24.93 5.85 8.13
C GLU A 154 -23.58 5.14 8.00
N LEU A 155 -22.83 5.43 6.93
CA LEU A 155 -21.51 4.83 6.74
C LEU A 155 -20.45 5.46 7.65
N PRO A 156 -19.38 4.72 7.98
CA PRO A 156 -18.20 5.30 8.62
C PRO A 156 -17.65 6.49 7.82
N LEU A 157 -16.93 7.40 8.47
CA LEU A 157 -16.34 8.58 7.82
C LEU A 157 -15.22 8.23 6.83
N LYS A 158 -14.69 7.01 6.90
CA LYS A 158 -13.72 6.43 5.94
C LYS A 158 -14.27 5.14 5.33
N PRO A 159 -15.34 5.21 4.51
CA PRO A 159 -15.95 4.01 3.95
C PRO A 159 -14.99 3.38 2.93
N VAL A 160 -14.95 2.05 2.89
CA VAL A 160 -14.19 1.33 1.86
C VAL A 160 -15.01 1.31 0.56
N LEU A 161 -14.49 1.95 -0.47
CA LEU A 161 -15.01 1.94 -1.83
C LEU A 161 -14.41 0.75 -2.58
N SER A 162 -15.20 0.04 -3.37
CA SER A 162 -14.74 -1.12 -4.14
C SER A 162 -15.46 -1.30 -5.47
N TRP A 163 -14.76 -1.82 -6.46
CA TRP A 163 -15.28 -2.08 -7.80
C TRP A 163 -14.77 -3.42 -8.36
N SER A 164 -15.40 -3.90 -9.43
CA SER A 164 -15.00 -5.16 -10.07
C SER A 164 -13.70 -5.00 -10.87
N PRO A 165 -12.79 -5.99 -10.84
CA PRO A 165 -11.55 -5.94 -11.62
C PRO A 165 -11.83 -6.00 -13.12
N ILE A 166 -11.10 -5.19 -13.89
CA ILE A 166 -11.06 -5.20 -15.35
C ILE A 166 -9.72 -5.77 -15.82
N LEU A 167 -9.78 -6.68 -16.79
CA LEU A 167 -8.58 -7.24 -17.42
C LEU A 167 -7.85 -6.18 -18.27
N ALA A 168 -6.53 -6.35 -18.41
CA ALA A 168 -5.69 -5.48 -19.24
C ALA A 168 -5.71 -3.99 -18.87
N THR A 169 -5.97 -3.68 -17.59
CA THR A 169 -5.82 -2.34 -17.03
C THR A 169 -4.38 -2.08 -16.55
N THR A 170 -3.95 -0.83 -16.60
CA THR A 170 -2.73 -0.32 -15.94
C THR A 170 -3.04 0.38 -14.62
N GLY A 171 -4.31 0.66 -14.33
CA GLY A 171 -4.75 1.27 -13.09
C GLY A 171 -6.19 1.80 -13.16
N TYR A 172 -6.67 2.35 -12.06
CA TYR A 172 -7.99 2.98 -11.98
C TYR A 172 -7.88 4.44 -11.57
N GLY A 173 -8.81 5.24 -12.09
CA GLY A 173 -9.16 6.55 -11.55
C GLY A 173 -10.36 6.44 -10.63
N LEU A 174 -10.39 7.26 -9.58
CA LEU A 174 -11.51 7.34 -8.63
C LEU A 174 -11.80 8.80 -8.32
N GLU A 175 -13.06 9.18 -8.42
CA GLU A 175 -13.54 10.49 -7.99
C GLU A 175 -14.64 10.32 -6.95
N VAL A 176 -14.59 11.11 -5.88
CA VAL A 176 -15.66 11.30 -4.90
C VAL A 176 -15.98 12.78 -4.82
N ALA A 177 -17.25 13.15 -4.93
CA ALA A 177 -17.74 14.52 -4.99
C ALA A 177 -18.93 14.73 -4.04
N THR A 178 -19.21 15.98 -3.68
CA THR A 178 -20.40 16.35 -2.88
C THR A 178 -21.63 16.67 -3.72
N ASP A 179 -21.51 16.63 -5.06
CA ASP A 179 -22.60 16.81 -6.00
C ASP A 179 -22.59 15.76 -7.12
N PRO A 180 -23.76 15.38 -7.66
CA PRO A 180 -23.86 14.34 -8.70
C PRO A 180 -23.25 14.77 -10.04
N GLY A 181 -22.98 16.06 -10.23
CA GLY A 181 -22.35 16.59 -11.44
C GLY A 181 -20.82 16.50 -11.42
N PHE A 182 -20.22 16.08 -10.29
CA PHE A 182 -18.78 16.09 -10.08
C PHE A 182 -18.17 17.50 -10.28
N THR A 183 -18.89 18.54 -9.85
CA THR A 183 -18.40 19.93 -9.89
C THR A 183 -17.49 20.23 -8.69
N ASN A 184 -17.77 19.59 -7.55
CA ASN A 184 -17.08 19.73 -6.27
C ASN A 184 -16.49 18.37 -5.86
N VAL A 185 -15.39 17.99 -6.53
CA VAL A 185 -14.64 16.77 -6.24
C VAL A 185 -13.81 16.96 -4.97
N VAL A 186 -13.99 16.07 -3.98
CA VAL A 186 -13.28 16.07 -2.70
C VAL A 186 -12.17 15.01 -2.65
N ILE A 187 -12.26 13.96 -3.46
CA ILE A 187 -11.21 12.94 -3.63
C ILE A 187 -11.04 12.71 -5.14
N SER A 188 -9.80 12.74 -5.62
CA SER A 188 -9.45 12.49 -7.01
C SER A 188 -8.15 11.69 -7.05
N GLU A 189 -8.28 10.38 -7.24
CA GLU A 189 -7.15 9.46 -7.31
C GLU A 189 -6.93 8.98 -8.75
N THR A 190 -5.68 8.69 -9.08
CA THR A 190 -5.27 8.18 -10.40
C THR A 190 -4.29 7.04 -10.25
N ALA A 191 -4.23 6.14 -11.24
CA ALA A 191 -3.29 5.03 -11.28
C ALA A 191 -3.36 4.11 -10.05
N LEU A 192 -4.54 3.93 -9.46
CA LEU A 192 -4.77 2.97 -8.39
C LEU A 192 -4.54 1.55 -8.93
N GLY A 193 -3.67 0.78 -8.28
CA GLY A 193 -3.38 -0.61 -8.66
C GLY A 193 -4.39 -1.62 -8.11
N ASP A 194 -5.07 -1.28 -7.01
CA ASP A 194 -6.06 -2.11 -6.33
C ASP A 194 -7.49 -1.85 -6.83
N THR A 195 -8.42 -2.69 -6.39
CA THR A 195 -9.86 -2.56 -6.68
C THR A 195 -10.67 -2.05 -5.48
N THR A 196 -9.95 -1.56 -4.47
CA THR A 196 -10.50 -1.00 -3.25
C THR A 196 -9.79 0.30 -2.91
N TYR A 197 -10.50 1.23 -2.30
CA TYR A 197 -9.93 2.47 -1.79
C TYR A 197 -10.61 2.86 -0.48
N GLN A 198 -9.83 3.27 0.50
CA GLN A 198 -10.32 3.87 1.74
C GLN A 198 -9.78 5.29 1.84
N PRO A 199 -10.62 6.32 2.09
CA PRO A 199 -10.14 7.69 2.28
C PRO A 199 -9.10 7.79 3.39
N ALA A 200 -8.03 8.55 3.15
CA ALA A 200 -6.96 8.76 4.14
C ALA A 200 -7.45 9.63 5.33
N SER A 201 -8.30 10.60 5.06
CA SER A 201 -8.91 11.52 6.04
C SER A 201 -10.40 11.26 6.17
N ASN A 202 -10.97 11.66 7.32
CA ASN A 202 -12.41 11.58 7.53
C ASN A 202 -13.15 12.44 6.52
N LEU A 203 -14.19 11.88 5.93
CA LEU A 203 -15.22 12.63 5.24
C LEU A 203 -16.09 13.38 6.26
N VAL A 204 -16.79 14.41 5.79
CA VAL A 204 -17.68 15.20 6.64
C VAL A 204 -18.84 14.32 7.11
N PRO A 205 -19.22 14.34 8.40
CA PRO A 205 -20.39 13.62 8.91
C PRO A 205 -21.70 14.07 8.24
N ASP A 206 -22.72 13.21 8.26
CA ASP A 206 -24.07 13.48 7.73
C ASP A 206 -24.07 14.11 6.31
N THR A 207 -23.19 13.61 5.44
CA THR A 207 -22.97 14.19 4.12
C THR A 207 -23.11 13.12 3.04
N THR A 208 -23.94 13.41 2.04
CA THR A 208 -24.07 12.56 0.85
C THR A 208 -22.93 12.84 -0.13
N TYR A 209 -22.22 11.78 -0.50
CA TYR A 209 -21.16 11.78 -1.50
C TYR A 209 -21.57 10.97 -2.72
N TYR A 210 -21.11 11.41 -3.89
CA TYR A 210 -21.26 10.74 -5.17
C TYR A 210 -19.89 10.27 -5.63
N TRP A 211 -19.79 9.08 -6.17
CA TRP A 211 -18.51 8.53 -6.59
C TRP A 211 -18.62 7.72 -7.87
N ARG A 212 -17.51 7.70 -8.62
CA ARG A 212 -17.35 6.97 -9.87
C ARG A 212 -15.91 6.55 -10.05
N THR A 213 -15.69 5.52 -10.88
CA THR A 213 -14.34 5.06 -11.22
C THR A 213 -14.16 4.92 -12.73
N THR A 214 -12.93 5.07 -13.18
CA THR A 214 -12.48 4.80 -14.55
C THR A 214 -11.38 3.73 -14.53
N ALA A 215 -11.09 3.13 -15.67
CA ALA A 215 -9.97 2.21 -15.83
C ALA A 215 -9.08 2.69 -16.98
N ASP A 216 -7.76 2.56 -16.81
CA ASP A 216 -6.77 3.05 -17.76
C ASP A 216 -6.03 1.88 -18.42
N ASN A 217 -5.67 2.01 -19.70
CA ASN A 217 -4.67 1.16 -20.33
C ASN A 217 -3.83 1.95 -21.34
N SER A 218 -2.98 1.27 -22.12
CA SER A 218 -2.16 1.97 -23.12
C SER A 218 -2.94 2.60 -24.28
N CYS A 219 -4.21 2.25 -24.46
CA CYS A 219 -5.13 2.88 -25.41
C CYS A 219 -5.85 4.11 -24.84
N GLY A 220 -5.80 4.32 -23.53
CA GLY A 220 -6.40 5.45 -22.84
C GLY A 220 -7.34 5.05 -21.70
N THR A 221 -8.13 6.01 -21.24
CA THR A 221 -9.07 5.88 -20.13
C THR A 221 -10.45 5.44 -20.62
N SER A 222 -11.08 4.54 -19.89
CA SER A 222 -12.47 4.12 -20.15
C SER A 222 -13.48 5.23 -19.85
N SER A 223 -14.72 5.05 -20.28
CA SER A 223 -15.83 5.85 -19.75
C SER A 223 -15.98 5.58 -18.25
N ALA A 224 -16.38 6.59 -17.48
CA ALA A 224 -16.66 6.42 -16.06
C ALA A 224 -17.76 5.37 -15.82
N SER A 225 -17.69 4.72 -14.66
CA SER A 225 -18.74 3.86 -14.14
C SER A 225 -20.06 4.60 -13.98
N ALA A 226 -21.15 3.86 -13.80
CA ALA A 226 -22.39 4.43 -13.30
C ALA A 226 -22.14 5.07 -11.93
N VAL A 227 -22.59 6.31 -11.74
CA VAL A 227 -22.45 7.04 -10.49
C VAL A 227 -23.23 6.31 -9.40
N ARG A 228 -22.59 6.11 -8.26
CA ARG A 228 -23.26 5.71 -7.01
C ARG A 228 -23.14 6.80 -5.98
N ASN A 229 -24.03 6.77 -5.00
CA ASN A 229 -23.96 7.66 -3.85
C ASN A 229 -23.99 6.88 -2.52
N PHE A 230 -23.46 7.50 -1.48
CA PHE A 230 -23.58 7.06 -0.09
C PHE A 230 -23.63 8.27 0.84
N THR A 231 -24.13 8.10 2.05
CA THR A 231 -24.17 9.13 3.09
C THR A 231 -23.38 8.67 4.29
N THR A 232 -22.42 9.49 4.72
CA THR A 232 -21.69 9.29 5.98
C THR A 232 -22.65 9.45 7.14
N GLY A 233 -22.49 8.62 8.17
CA GLY A 233 -23.23 8.79 9.41
C GLY A 233 -22.64 9.89 10.28
N ILE A 234 -23.31 10.12 11.41
CA ILE A 234 -22.76 10.94 12.50
C ILE A 234 -22.03 9.97 13.44
N PRO A 235 -20.73 10.16 13.73
CA PRO A 235 -20.06 9.35 14.72
C PRO A 235 -20.72 9.59 16.08
N ARG A 236 -21.28 8.54 16.67
CA ARG A 236 -21.98 8.63 17.96
C ARG A 236 -21.03 8.44 19.12
N VAL A 237 -19.95 7.71 18.91
CA VAL A 237 -18.98 7.35 19.95
C VAL A 237 -17.58 7.79 19.56
N LEU A 238 -16.90 8.50 20.45
CA LEU A 238 -15.45 8.68 20.39
C LEU A 238 -14.78 7.57 21.21
N LEU A 239 -13.98 6.73 20.55
CA LEU A 239 -13.04 5.82 21.20
C LEU A 239 -11.75 6.59 21.46
N VAL A 240 -11.44 6.87 22.73
CA VAL A 240 -10.15 7.48 23.11
C VAL A 240 -9.21 6.36 23.48
N ASP A 241 -8.22 6.16 22.62
CA ASP A 241 -7.18 5.16 22.72
C ASP A 241 -5.98 5.73 23.46
N ASP A 242 -5.83 5.31 24.71
CA ASP A 242 -4.85 5.78 25.68
C ASP A 242 -4.04 4.61 26.27
N ASP A 243 -3.94 3.50 25.55
CA ASP A 243 -3.18 2.31 25.94
C ASP A 243 -1.79 2.23 25.29
N ASN A 244 -1.49 3.13 24.34
CA ASN A 244 -0.24 3.20 23.59
C ASN A 244 0.15 1.85 22.92
N ASN A 245 -0.86 1.05 22.57
CA ASN A 245 -0.76 -0.30 22.04
C ASN A 245 -0.08 -1.34 22.97
N ASP A 246 -0.03 -1.11 24.29
CA ASP A 246 0.55 -2.07 25.26
C ASP A 246 -0.25 -2.15 26.59
N PRO A 247 -1.28 -3.02 26.68
CA PRO A 247 -1.78 -3.91 25.63
C PRO A 247 -2.69 -3.17 24.64
N ASP A 248 -2.54 -3.45 23.33
CA ASP A 248 -3.46 -2.95 22.29
C ASP A 248 -4.86 -3.58 22.44
N VAL A 249 -5.80 -2.81 23.01
CA VAL A 249 -7.20 -3.23 23.18
C VAL A 249 -8.16 -2.55 22.20
N LEU A 250 -7.69 -1.61 21.38
CA LEU A 250 -8.50 -0.92 20.36
C LEU A 250 -9.27 -1.90 19.44
N PRO A 251 -8.69 -2.99 18.90
CA PRO A 251 -9.42 -3.96 18.09
C PRO A 251 -10.65 -4.55 18.79
N THR A 252 -10.61 -4.70 20.12
CA THR A 252 -11.72 -5.25 20.91
C THR A 252 -12.90 -4.28 20.92
N TYR A 253 -12.66 -3.00 21.16
CA TYR A 253 -13.69 -1.96 21.14
C TYR A 253 -14.28 -1.76 19.74
N LEU A 254 -13.42 -1.74 18.71
CA LEU A 254 -13.87 -1.63 17.31
C LEU A 254 -14.77 -2.81 16.92
N ALA A 255 -14.42 -4.04 17.29
CA ALA A 255 -15.23 -5.22 17.01
C ALA A 255 -16.61 -5.16 17.70
N LEU A 256 -16.67 -4.67 18.94
CA LEU A 256 -17.92 -4.48 19.68
C LEU A 256 -18.82 -3.45 18.99
N LEU A 257 -18.31 -2.25 18.71
CA LEU A 257 -19.11 -1.18 18.09
C LEU A 257 -19.55 -1.56 16.67
N THR A 258 -18.70 -2.28 15.93
CA THR A 258 -19.06 -2.84 14.62
C THR A 258 -20.24 -3.81 14.76
N THR A 259 -20.21 -4.71 15.74
CA THR A 259 -21.32 -5.66 16.00
C THR A 259 -22.61 -4.94 16.36
N MET A 260 -22.52 -3.80 17.06
CA MET A 260 -23.66 -2.96 17.43
C MET A 260 -24.11 -2.01 16.33
N SER A 261 -23.40 -1.95 15.18
CA SER A 261 -23.63 -0.96 14.11
C SER A 261 -23.60 0.48 14.62
N ILE A 262 -22.69 0.79 15.55
CA ILE A 262 -22.48 2.13 16.09
C ILE A 262 -21.30 2.79 15.38
N ASN A 263 -21.58 3.89 14.68
CA ASN A 263 -20.55 4.73 14.09
C ASN A 263 -19.68 5.35 15.18
N ASN A 264 -18.36 5.25 14.97
CA ASN A 264 -17.37 5.71 15.92
C ASN A 264 -16.17 6.34 15.22
N GLU A 265 -15.42 7.09 15.99
CA GLU A 265 -14.11 7.62 15.62
C GLU A 265 -13.09 7.23 16.69
N VAL A 266 -11.84 7.03 16.27
CA VAL A 266 -10.73 6.71 17.17
C VAL A 266 -9.86 7.94 17.34
N TRP A 267 -9.57 8.30 18.58
CA TRP A 267 -8.64 9.34 18.97
C TRP A 267 -7.49 8.73 19.73
N ASP A 268 -6.30 8.73 19.13
CA ASP A 268 -5.07 8.23 19.74
C ASP A 268 -4.39 9.35 20.56
N THR A 269 -4.26 9.14 21.87
CA THR A 269 -3.68 10.14 22.79
C THR A 269 -2.17 10.34 22.61
N ALA A 270 -1.47 9.51 21.82
CA ALA A 270 -0.08 9.74 21.44
C ALA A 270 0.12 11.08 20.71
N SER A 271 -0.94 11.63 20.12
CA SER A 271 -0.95 12.96 19.49
C SER A 271 -1.51 14.08 20.37
N GLY A 272 -1.82 13.78 21.64
CA GLY A 272 -2.46 14.66 22.61
C GLY A 272 -3.90 14.25 22.92
N GLU A 273 -4.39 14.66 24.09
CA GLU A 273 -5.74 14.33 24.55
C GLU A 273 -6.84 15.21 23.91
N PRO A 274 -8.07 14.69 23.76
CA PRO A 274 -9.18 15.45 23.20
C PRO A 274 -9.62 16.61 24.10
N THR A 275 -9.93 17.75 23.49
CA THR A 275 -10.48 18.94 24.16
C THR A 275 -12.00 18.88 24.23
N LEU A 276 -12.64 19.77 25.00
CA LEU A 276 -14.10 19.88 25.03
C LEU A 276 -14.71 20.08 23.63
N GLY A 277 -14.04 20.86 22.77
CA GLY A 277 -14.48 21.09 21.40
C GLY A 277 -14.49 19.82 20.56
N ASP A 278 -13.59 18.88 20.87
CA ASP A 278 -13.54 17.57 20.22
C ASP A 278 -14.65 16.66 20.76
N LEU A 279 -14.76 16.56 22.10
CA LEU A 279 -15.72 15.67 22.77
C LEU A 279 -17.19 16.00 22.43
N THR A 280 -17.53 17.28 22.31
CA THR A 280 -18.92 17.73 22.08
C THR A 280 -19.50 17.36 20.70
N ASN A 281 -18.69 16.76 19.81
CA ASN A 281 -19.16 16.24 18.52
C ASN A 281 -19.77 14.84 18.62
N TYR A 282 -19.73 14.18 19.79
CA TYR A 282 -20.15 12.79 19.97
C TYR A 282 -21.24 12.65 21.06
N GLU A 283 -22.07 11.61 20.96
CA GLU A 283 -23.08 11.28 21.98
C GLU A 283 -22.44 10.62 23.21
N ALA A 284 -21.39 9.83 22.99
CA ALA A 284 -20.65 9.17 24.05
C ALA A 284 -19.13 9.14 23.80
N VAL A 285 -18.37 9.03 24.89
CA VAL A 285 -16.92 8.88 24.91
C VAL A 285 -16.60 7.59 25.64
N VAL A 286 -15.82 6.72 24.99
CA VAL A 286 -15.28 5.49 25.58
C VAL A 286 -13.78 5.69 25.66
N TRP A 287 -13.27 5.94 26.86
CA TRP A 287 -11.85 6.12 27.13
C TRP A 287 -11.29 4.81 27.67
N PHE A 288 -10.31 4.23 26.99
CA PHE A 288 -9.62 3.06 27.50
C PHE A 288 -8.13 3.36 27.60
N SER A 289 -7.56 3.06 28.76
CA SER A 289 -6.14 3.19 29.01
C SER A 289 -5.55 1.85 29.45
N GLY A 290 -4.24 1.72 29.29
CA GLY A 290 -3.53 0.50 29.63
C GLY A 290 -2.01 0.63 29.74
N ASP A 291 -1.43 1.80 29.47
CA ASP A 291 0.02 1.96 29.57
C ASP A 291 0.48 1.69 31.01
N LYS A 292 1.44 0.78 31.12
CA LYS A 292 1.88 0.17 32.37
C LYS A 292 2.63 1.17 33.27
N PHE A 293 3.25 2.20 32.68
CA PHE A 293 4.05 3.16 33.43
C PHE A 293 4.09 4.53 32.75
N CYS A 294 3.68 5.56 33.48
CA CYS A 294 3.94 6.94 33.07
C CYS A 294 5.45 7.25 32.99
N SER A 295 5.86 8.04 31.99
CA SER A 295 7.25 8.49 31.87
C SER A 295 7.34 9.89 31.24
N ALA A 296 8.55 10.44 31.09
CA ALA A 296 8.73 11.68 30.33
C ALA A 296 8.37 11.52 28.83
N THR A 297 8.23 10.28 28.36
CA THR A 297 8.02 9.91 26.96
C THR A 297 6.75 9.08 26.73
N SER A 298 6.03 8.67 27.78
CA SER A 298 4.71 8.08 27.65
C SER A 298 3.75 8.71 28.67
N PRO A 299 2.53 9.04 28.23
CA PRO A 299 1.55 9.72 29.07
C PRO A 299 1.16 8.86 30.27
N CYS A 300 0.68 9.51 31.33
CA CYS A 300 0.07 8.79 32.43
C CYS A 300 -1.22 8.10 31.99
N ALA A 301 -1.56 6.99 32.63
CA ALA A 301 -2.78 6.27 32.33
C ALA A 301 -4.03 7.11 32.64
N GLY A 302 -4.97 7.15 31.70
CA GLY A 302 -6.26 7.82 31.83
C GLY A 302 -6.20 9.32 31.54
N PRO A 303 -7.36 10.00 31.56
CA PRO A 303 -7.44 11.40 31.20
C PRO A 303 -6.63 12.28 32.16
N GLN A 304 -5.74 13.11 31.60
CA GLN A 304 -5.00 14.10 32.36
C GLN A 304 -5.90 15.27 32.75
N THR A 305 -5.41 16.19 33.60
CA THR A 305 -6.22 17.26 34.19
C THR A 305 -7.02 18.10 33.18
N ALA A 306 -6.47 18.35 31.99
CA ALA A 306 -7.17 19.08 30.93
C ALA A 306 -8.32 18.26 30.34
N ALA A 307 -8.08 16.97 30.03
CA ALA A 307 -9.11 16.05 29.56
C ALA A 307 -10.16 15.75 30.63
N GLU A 308 -9.79 15.61 31.91
CA GLU A 308 -10.74 15.50 33.03
C GLU A 308 -11.70 16.70 33.09
N THR A 309 -11.16 17.91 32.91
CA THR A 309 -11.98 19.12 32.87
C THR A 309 -12.92 19.11 31.68
N ALA A 310 -12.43 18.72 30.50
CA ALA A 310 -13.23 18.62 29.28
C ALA A 310 -14.33 17.55 29.39
N LEU A 311 -14.01 16.36 29.91
CA LEU A 311 -14.95 15.27 30.16
C LEU A 311 -16.02 15.68 31.17
N GLY A 312 -15.64 16.38 32.25
CA GLY A 312 -16.61 16.91 33.21
C GLY A 312 -17.62 17.84 32.54
N GLN A 313 -17.14 18.80 31.75
CA GLN A 313 -17.98 19.73 31.00
C GLN A 313 -18.85 19.02 29.94
N PHE A 314 -18.32 17.99 29.29
CA PHE A 314 -19.05 17.15 28.34
C PHE A 314 -20.21 16.40 29.03
N LEU A 315 -19.97 15.82 30.21
CA LEU A 315 -20.99 15.16 31.02
C LEU A 315 -22.06 16.14 31.52
N GLU A 316 -21.66 17.35 31.95
CA GLU A 316 -22.59 18.42 32.34
C GLU A 316 -23.49 18.86 31.18
N ALA A 317 -22.99 18.79 29.95
CA ALA A 317 -23.75 19.08 28.73
C ALA A 317 -24.68 17.93 28.30
N GLY A 318 -24.71 16.80 29.02
CA GLY A 318 -25.57 15.66 28.76
C GLY A 318 -24.92 14.53 27.95
N GLY A 319 -23.61 14.59 27.71
CA GLY A 319 -22.84 13.49 27.12
C GLY A 319 -22.74 12.28 28.04
N CYS A 320 -22.38 11.12 27.48
CA CYS A 320 -22.10 9.90 28.24
C CYS A 320 -20.63 9.53 28.17
N ALA A 321 -19.98 9.22 29.30
CA ALA A 321 -18.60 8.73 29.32
C ALA A 321 -18.50 7.35 29.96
N PHE A 322 -17.70 6.48 29.37
CA PHE A 322 -17.25 5.22 29.95
C PHE A 322 -15.72 5.25 29.98
N ILE A 323 -15.12 4.95 31.14
CA ILE A 323 -13.67 4.91 31.31
C ILE A 323 -13.28 3.54 31.82
N SER A 324 -12.41 2.86 31.08
CA SER A 324 -11.77 1.60 31.49
C SER A 324 -10.27 1.85 31.58
N SER A 325 -9.66 1.55 32.71
CA SER A 325 -8.25 1.86 32.90
C SER A 325 -7.63 0.92 33.92
N GLN A 326 -6.39 0.51 33.62
CA GLN A 326 -5.44 0.06 34.63
C GLN A 326 -4.69 1.31 35.14
N ASP A 327 -4.65 1.48 36.47
CA ASP A 327 -3.79 2.47 37.15
C ASP A 327 -4.13 3.96 36.98
N TYR A 328 -5.27 4.34 36.39
CA TYR A 328 -5.68 5.76 36.32
C TYR A 328 -5.71 6.47 37.69
N LEU A 329 -6.28 5.83 38.72
CA LEU A 329 -6.23 6.39 40.07
C LEU A 329 -4.82 6.41 40.64
N TRP A 330 -3.99 5.42 40.31
CA TRP A 330 -2.61 5.40 40.78
C TRP A 330 -1.88 6.62 40.21
N ASP A 331 -1.90 6.80 38.89
CA ASP A 331 -1.17 7.87 38.24
C ASP A 331 -1.69 9.27 38.56
N MET A 332 -3.01 9.44 38.65
CA MET A 332 -3.62 10.76 38.87
C MET A 332 -3.95 11.05 40.34
N GLY A 333 -3.78 10.06 41.22
CA GLY A 333 -4.22 10.09 42.61
C GLY A 333 -3.31 10.85 43.59
N GLY A 334 -2.46 11.74 43.09
CA GLY A 334 -1.45 12.47 43.86
C GLY A 334 -0.30 11.60 44.36
N SER A 335 0.61 12.17 45.17
CA SER A 335 1.85 11.49 45.62
C SER A 335 1.63 10.23 46.49
N GLY A 336 0.39 9.98 46.91
CA GLY A 336 -0.01 8.79 47.67
C GLY A 336 -0.80 7.77 46.85
N HIS A 337 -1.05 8.04 45.57
CA HIS A 337 -1.77 7.16 44.64
C HIS A 337 -3.16 6.72 45.14
N ASN A 338 -3.81 7.55 45.96
CA ASN A 338 -5.03 7.20 46.70
C ASN A 338 -6.02 8.37 46.86
N THR A 339 -5.70 9.53 46.30
CA THR A 339 -6.54 10.73 46.38
C THR A 339 -7.29 10.91 45.08
N ALA A 340 -8.59 10.66 45.07
CA ALA A 340 -9.44 10.89 43.90
C ALA A 340 -9.28 12.33 43.36
N THR A 341 -9.15 12.47 42.05
CA THR A 341 -9.23 13.78 41.41
C THR A 341 -10.65 14.35 41.57
N PRO A 342 -10.85 15.68 41.37
CA PRO A 342 -12.19 16.25 41.35
C PRO A 342 -13.11 15.58 40.31
N PHE A 343 -12.56 15.17 39.16
CA PHE A 343 -13.36 14.51 38.14
C PHE A 343 -13.81 13.12 38.58
N MET A 344 -12.89 12.28 39.09
CA MET A 344 -13.24 10.96 39.60
C MET A 344 -14.31 11.04 40.71
N ALA A 345 -14.15 11.98 41.64
CA ALA A 345 -15.09 12.13 42.75
C ALA A 345 -16.48 12.61 42.29
N ASN A 346 -16.53 13.61 41.42
CA ASN A 346 -17.79 14.25 41.03
C ASN A 346 -18.56 13.46 39.95
N TYR A 347 -17.85 12.80 39.03
CA TYR A 347 -18.46 12.20 37.84
C TYR A 347 -18.38 10.68 37.82
N LEU A 348 -17.28 10.09 38.31
CA LEU A 348 -17.14 8.63 38.41
C LEU A 348 -17.65 8.09 39.75
N GLY A 349 -18.02 8.96 40.68
CA GLY A 349 -18.57 8.60 41.98
C GLY A 349 -17.55 8.00 42.95
N LEU A 350 -16.25 8.22 42.71
CA LEU A 350 -15.16 7.72 43.55
C LEU A 350 -15.11 8.45 44.90
N ALA A 351 -15.48 7.78 45.99
CA ALA A 351 -15.50 8.39 47.33
C ALA A 351 -14.15 8.28 48.05
N SER A 352 -13.49 7.11 47.99
CA SER A 352 -12.16 6.89 48.57
C SER A 352 -11.49 5.65 47.98
N ALA A 353 -10.16 5.60 48.08
CA ALA A 353 -9.36 4.44 47.73
C ALA A 353 -8.36 4.11 48.84
N ILE A 354 -8.19 2.83 49.12
CA ILE A 354 -7.55 2.37 50.37
C ILE A 354 -6.06 2.03 50.17
N SER A 355 -5.66 1.45 49.03
CA SER A 355 -4.26 1.23 48.61
C SER A 355 -4.22 0.35 47.34
N ASP A 356 -3.20 0.51 46.49
CA ASP A 356 -2.89 -0.38 45.35
C ASP A 356 -1.76 -1.40 45.68
N ASN A 357 -1.12 -1.28 46.84
CA ASN A 357 -0.03 -2.17 47.21
C ASN A 357 -0.57 -3.56 47.67
N GLY A 358 -0.81 -4.48 46.72
CA GLY A 358 -1.03 -5.91 46.97
C GLY A 358 -2.39 -6.49 46.57
N ASP A 359 -2.77 -6.39 45.29
CA ASP A 359 -3.92 -7.05 44.65
C ASP A 359 -5.33 -6.62 45.13
N TYR A 360 -5.47 -5.56 45.92
CA TYR A 360 -6.77 -5.13 46.45
C TYR A 360 -7.01 -3.62 46.30
N THR A 361 -7.35 -3.18 45.10
CA THR A 361 -8.02 -1.88 44.92
C THR A 361 -9.49 -2.04 45.31
N SER A 362 -9.83 -1.83 46.58
CA SER A 362 -11.23 -1.62 46.95
C SER A 362 -11.56 -0.14 46.74
N VAL A 363 -12.44 0.11 45.79
CA VAL A 363 -12.92 1.44 45.48
C VAL A 363 -14.35 1.57 46.01
N ASP A 364 -14.61 2.57 46.86
CA ASP A 364 -15.96 2.84 47.37
C ASP A 364 -16.60 3.97 46.56
N GLY A 365 -17.82 3.76 46.05
CA GLY A 365 -18.48 4.71 45.14
C GLY A 365 -19.77 4.21 44.50
N ARG A 366 -20.50 5.11 43.83
CA ARG A 366 -21.65 4.73 42.98
C ARG A 366 -21.15 4.44 41.57
N ASN A 367 -21.53 3.30 41.00
CA ASN A 367 -21.19 2.87 39.63
C ASN A 367 -19.71 2.60 39.35
N VAL A 368 -18.91 2.29 40.38
CA VAL A 368 -17.56 1.76 40.21
C VAL A 368 -17.65 0.23 40.20
N TYR A 369 -17.09 -0.42 39.17
CA TYR A 369 -17.16 -1.88 38.96
C TYR A 369 -15.78 -2.49 38.81
#